data_AF-A0A377HMN5-F1
#
_entry.id   AF-A0A377HMN5-F1
#
_cell.length_a   1.000
_cell.length_b   1.000
_cell.length_c   1.000
_cell.angle_alpha   90.00
_cell.angle_beta   90.00
_cell.angle_gamma   90.00
#
_symmetry.space_group_name_H-M   'P 1'
#
loop_
_entity.id
_entity.type
_entity.pdbx_description
1 polymer ?
#
loop_
_entity_poly.entity_id
_entity_poly.type
_entity_poly.pdbx_seq_one_letter_code
_entity_poly.pdbx_strand_id
1 'polypeptide(L)'
;MTLPKRNTTNPTLGVLRCSCGEVKTVHKAKGNRKGSLYTICEQCGTDQRNGATVQAKWAAYVDSVETLEASEADHAAPPAASAPVVVAEPKPTEADTATPKAIQTPPPAVDTPSSVWPIVRGVLLGAVFGGLAARF
;
A
#
# COMPACT_ATOMS: atom_id res chain seq x y z
N MET A 1 -12.86 -14.51 -18.24
CA MET A 1 -12.16 -13.28 -17.78
C MET A 1 -13.16 -12.26 -17.30
N THR A 2 -13.77 -12.53 -16.14
CA THR A 2 -14.46 -11.50 -15.36
C THR A 2 -13.43 -10.67 -14.58
N LEU A 3 -13.48 -9.35 -14.78
CA LEU A 3 -12.70 -8.37 -14.04
C LEU A 3 -13.64 -7.24 -13.59
N PRO A 4 -13.64 -6.84 -12.31
CA PRO A 4 -14.56 -5.82 -11.82
C PRO A 4 -14.20 -4.46 -12.44
N LYS A 5 -15.21 -3.81 -13.04
CA LYS A 5 -15.05 -2.54 -13.77
C LYS A 5 -14.68 -1.41 -12.81
N ARG A 6 -13.51 -0.80 -13.00
CA ARG A 6 -13.06 0.36 -12.21
C ARG A 6 -12.93 1.61 -13.08
N ASN A 7 -13.26 2.77 -12.52
CA ASN A 7 -13.20 4.06 -13.21
C ASN A 7 -11.75 4.58 -13.26
N THR A 8 -10.91 4.01 -14.13
CA THR A 8 -9.52 4.43 -14.32
C THR A 8 -9.05 4.29 -15.77
N THR A 9 -8.19 5.22 -16.22
CA THR A 9 -7.67 5.30 -17.60
C THR A 9 -6.46 4.38 -17.85
N ASN A 10 -6.01 3.66 -16.83
CA ASN A 10 -4.95 2.67 -16.93
C ASN A 10 -5.56 1.27 -17.14
N PRO A 11 -4.87 0.35 -17.85
CA PRO A 11 -5.36 -0.99 -18.02
C PRO A 11 -5.28 -1.76 -16.69
N THR A 12 -6.40 -2.38 -16.32
CA THR A 12 -6.40 -3.52 -15.41
C THR A 12 -5.57 -4.64 -16.05
N LEU A 13 -4.64 -5.22 -15.31
CA LEU A 13 -3.91 -6.43 -15.72
C LEU A 13 -4.60 -7.69 -15.17
N GLY A 14 -5.10 -7.63 -13.94
CA GLY A 14 -5.71 -8.77 -13.25
C GLY A 14 -6.23 -8.40 -11.86
N VAL A 15 -6.41 -9.42 -11.02
CA VAL A 15 -6.95 -9.32 -9.66
C VAL A 15 -6.09 -10.04 -8.62
N LEU A 16 -6.29 -9.67 -7.36
CA LEU A 16 -5.67 -10.21 -6.15
C LEU A 16 -6.66 -10.07 -4.97
N ARG A 17 -6.49 -10.81 -3.87
CA ARG A 17 -7.15 -10.46 -2.60
C ARG A 17 -6.54 -9.23 -1.96
N CYS A 18 -7.37 -8.41 -1.34
CA CYS A 18 -6.96 -7.37 -0.40
C CYS A 18 -6.87 -7.95 1.03
N SER A 19 -6.21 -7.24 1.93
CA SER A 19 -6.11 -7.62 3.36
C SER A 19 -7.44 -7.54 4.12
N CYS A 20 -8.48 -6.96 3.51
CA CYS A 20 -9.87 -6.97 3.99
C CYS A 20 -10.71 -8.11 3.38
N GLY A 21 -10.12 -9.07 2.66
CA GLY A 21 -10.83 -10.18 2.00
C GLY A 21 -11.47 -9.83 0.65
N GLU A 22 -11.75 -8.56 0.38
CA GLU A 22 -12.29 -8.10 -0.90
C GLU A 22 -11.31 -8.22 -2.08
N VAL A 23 -11.86 -8.31 -3.30
CA VAL A 23 -11.05 -8.39 -4.52
C VAL A 23 -10.51 -7.01 -4.90
N LYS A 24 -9.19 -6.89 -4.99
CA LYS A 24 -8.51 -5.70 -5.52
C LYS A 24 -8.05 -5.95 -6.96
N THR A 25 -8.14 -4.93 -7.79
CA THR A 25 -7.64 -4.95 -9.18
C THR A 25 -6.20 -4.44 -9.22
N VAL A 26 -5.40 -5.01 -10.12
CA VAL A 26 -4.00 -4.63 -10.36
C VAL A 26 -3.92 -3.87 -11.68
N HIS A 27 -3.23 -2.72 -11.67
CA HIS A 27 -3.18 -1.76 -12.78
C HIS A 27 -1.74 -1.37 -13.11
N LYS A 28 -1.45 -1.11 -14.39
CA LYS A 28 -0.13 -0.64 -14.83
C LYS A 28 -0.08 0.89 -14.92
N ALA A 29 0.82 1.53 -14.17
CA ALA A 29 0.96 2.98 -14.20
C ALA A 29 1.54 3.49 -15.54
N LYS A 30 0.95 4.58 -16.04
CA LYS A 30 1.40 5.34 -17.22
C LYS A 30 2.12 6.64 -16.79
N GLY A 31 2.66 7.39 -17.75
CA GLY A 31 3.28 8.69 -17.50
C GLY A 31 4.64 8.61 -16.80
N ASN A 32 4.84 9.35 -15.71
CA ASN A 32 6.15 9.49 -15.04
C ASN A 32 6.50 8.29 -14.14
N ARG A 33 5.55 7.37 -13.88
CA ARG A 33 5.76 6.12 -13.12
C ARG A 33 5.61 4.87 -14.02
N LYS A 34 6.00 4.98 -15.30
CA LYS A 34 6.01 3.83 -16.24
C LYS A 34 6.73 2.64 -15.61
N GLY A 35 6.07 1.49 -15.59
CA GLY A 35 6.63 0.23 -15.10
C GLY A 35 6.14 -0.21 -13.72
N SER A 36 5.74 0.71 -12.83
CA SER A 36 5.16 0.32 -11.55
C SER A 36 3.73 -0.18 -11.69
N LEU A 37 3.42 -1.28 -11.01
CA LEU A 37 2.05 -1.69 -10.71
C LEU A 37 1.48 -0.85 -9.56
N TYR A 38 0.16 -0.74 -9.50
CA TYR A 38 -0.59 -0.23 -8.36
C TYR A 38 -1.91 -1.01 -8.23
N THR A 39 -2.57 -0.94 -7.07
CA THR A 39 -3.81 -1.71 -6.85
C THR A 39 -4.97 -0.86 -6.33
N ILE A 40 -6.21 -1.24 -6.69
CA ILE A 40 -7.43 -0.58 -6.25
C ILE A 40 -8.35 -1.61 -5.58
N CYS A 41 -8.68 -1.39 -4.31
CA CYS A 41 -9.75 -2.03 -3.56
C CYS A 41 -10.92 -1.04 -3.37
N GLU A 42 -12.14 -1.52 -3.15
CA GLU A 42 -13.30 -0.64 -2.91
C GLU A 42 -13.33 -0.21 -1.45
N GLN A 43 -13.11 -1.15 -0.51
CA GLN A 43 -13.01 -0.86 0.94
C GLN A 43 -11.73 -0.10 1.34
N CYS A 44 -10.56 -0.52 0.83
CA CYS A 44 -9.27 0.03 1.23
C CYS A 44 -8.73 1.13 0.29
N GLY A 45 -9.45 1.50 -0.77
CA GLY A 45 -9.01 2.48 -1.75
C GLY A 45 -7.80 2.03 -2.58
N THR A 46 -6.94 2.99 -2.95
CA THR A 46 -5.84 2.78 -3.92
C THR A 46 -4.46 2.75 -3.25
N ASP A 47 -3.72 1.66 -3.44
CA ASP A 47 -2.33 1.52 -2.99
C ASP A 47 -1.35 1.70 -4.16
N GLN A 48 -0.44 2.67 -4.03
CA GLN A 48 0.58 3.02 -5.03
C GLN A 48 2.03 2.85 -4.52
N ARG A 49 2.24 2.04 -3.47
CA ARG A 49 3.59 1.79 -2.92
C ARG A 49 4.52 1.15 -3.95
N ASN A 50 5.66 1.80 -4.23
CA ASN A 50 6.58 1.42 -5.30
C ASN A 50 7.83 0.63 -4.80
N GLY A 51 7.74 -0.04 -3.65
CA GLY A 51 8.84 -0.85 -3.11
C GLY A 51 8.90 -2.24 -3.75
N ALA A 52 10.11 -2.76 -4.01
CA ALA A 52 10.33 -4.01 -4.75
C ALA A 52 9.50 -5.20 -4.20
N THR A 53 9.48 -5.40 -2.88
CA THR A 53 8.70 -6.47 -2.21
C THR A 53 7.18 -6.33 -2.41
N VAL A 54 6.68 -5.10 -2.58
CA VAL A 54 5.26 -4.83 -2.84
C VAL A 54 4.95 -5.06 -4.32
N GLN A 55 5.81 -4.58 -5.22
CA GLN A 55 5.72 -4.82 -6.66
C GLN A 55 5.78 -6.31 -6.99
N ALA A 56 6.65 -7.09 -6.34
CA ALA A 56 6.70 -8.55 -6.49
C ALA A 56 5.39 -9.24 -6.05
N LYS A 57 4.82 -8.83 -4.92
CA LYS A 57 3.50 -9.31 -4.46
C LYS A 57 2.35 -8.90 -5.38
N TRP A 58 2.51 -7.84 -6.18
CA TRP A 58 1.52 -7.41 -7.17
C TRP A 58 1.74 -8.02 -8.54
N ALA A 59 2.96 -8.49 -8.87
CA ALA A 59 3.25 -9.20 -10.11
C ALA A 59 2.67 -10.62 -10.13
N ALA A 60 2.41 -11.22 -8.96
CA ALA A 60 1.71 -12.50 -8.81
C ALA A 60 0.17 -12.37 -8.93
N TYR A 61 -0.32 -11.51 -9.83
CA TYR A 61 -1.75 -11.32 -10.07
C TYR A 61 -2.35 -12.47 -10.91
N VAL A 62 -3.68 -12.61 -10.89
CA VAL A 62 -4.42 -13.60 -11.69
C VAL A 62 -5.37 -12.88 -12.65
N ASP A 63 -5.58 -13.44 -13.86
CA ASP A 63 -6.29 -12.74 -14.95
C ASP A 63 -7.82 -12.69 -14.82
N SER A 64 -8.43 -13.44 -13.88
CA SER A 64 -9.88 -13.37 -13.61
C SER A 64 -10.23 -13.59 -12.14
N VAL A 65 -11.42 -13.16 -11.74
CA VAL A 65 -11.96 -13.48 -10.40
C VAL A 65 -12.20 -14.98 -10.26
N GLU A 66 -12.75 -15.63 -11.30
CA GLU A 66 -13.00 -17.09 -11.34
C GLU A 66 -11.74 -17.92 -10.99
N THR A 67 -10.58 -17.54 -11.51
CA THR A 67 -9.31 -18.27 -11.31
C THR A 67 -8.70 -18.02 -9.93
N LEU A 68 -8.90 -16.82 -9.39
CA LEU A 68 -8.55 -16.50 -8.01
C LEU A 68 -9.42 -17.31 -7.03
N GLU A 69 -10.73 -17.35 -7.24
CA GLU A 69 -11.67 -18.10 -6.38
C GLU A 69 -11.47 -19.62 -6.47
N ALA A 70 -11.11 -20.15 -7.66
CA ALA A 70 -10.70 -21.55 -7.81
C ALA A 70 -9.43 -21.86 -7.00
N SER A 71 -8.38 -21.02 -7.10
CA SER A 71 -7.14 -21.21 -6.33
C SER A 71 -7.35 -21.13 -4.82
N GLU A 72 -8.36 -20.38 -4.38
CA GLU A 72 -8.76 -20.33 -2.97
C GLU A 72 -9.55 -21.57 -2.55
N ALA A 73 -10.44 -22.10 -3.40
CA ALA A 73 -11.18 -23.32 -3.13
C ALA A 73 -10.24 -24.55 -3.01
N ASP A 74 -9.27 -24.68 -3.92
CA ASP A 74 -8.26 -25.75 -3.89
C ASP A 74 -7.38 -25.70 -2.62
N HIS A 75 -7.16 -24.51 -2.07
CA HIS A 75 -6.43 -24.31 -0.81
C HIS A 75 -7.33 -24.28 0.45
N ALA A 76 -8.65 -24.23 0.29
CA ALA A 76 -9.62 -24.19 1.40
C ALA A 76 -10.13 -25.58 1.81
N ALA A 77 -9.75 -26.65 1.10
CA ALA A 77 -10.04 -28.02 1.50
C ALA A 77 -9.37 -28.34 2.86
N PRO A 78 -10.14 -28.54 3.95
CA PRO A 78 -9.53 -28.79 5.25
C PRO A 78 -8.94 -30.20 5.29
N PRO A 79 -7.75 -30.41 5.87
CA PRO A 79 -7.30 -31.76 6.20
C PRO A 79 -8.30 -32.37 7.20
N ALA A 80 -9.01 -33.42 6.76
CA ALA A 80 -10.02 -34.09 7.59
C ALA A 80 -9.38 -34.63 8.88
N ALA A 81 -10.12 -34.52 9.99
CA ALA A 81 -9.56 -34.67 11.33
C ALA A 81 -8.86 -36.02 11.56
N SER A 82 -7.70 -35.98 12.22
CA SER A 82 -7.01 -37.15 12.76
C SER A 82 -6.58 -36.91 14.21
N ALA A 83 -7.50 -37.21 15.12
CA ALA A 83 -7.37 -37.41 16.58
C ALA A 83 -6.70 -36.31 17.46
N PRO A 84 -7.34 -35.93 18.59
CA PRO A 84 -6.69 -35.14 19.65
C PRO A 84 -5.92 -36.02 20.66
N VAL A 85 -5.34 -35.36 21.68
CA VAL A 85 -4.73 -35.91 22.91
C VAL A 85 -3.28 -36.39 22.81
N VAL A 86 -2.37 -35.55 23.30
CA VAL A 86 -1.47 -35.92 24.42
C VAL A 86 -1.52 -34.77 25.43
N VAL A 87 -1.70 -35.08 26.72
CA VAL A 87 -1.67 -34.10 27.83
C VAL A 87 -0.29 -34.10 28.46
N ALA A 88 0.30 -32.92 28.71
CA ALA A 88 1.54 -32.77 29.47
C ALA A 88 1.64 -31.39 30.15
N GLU A 89 1.18 -31.30 31.39
CA GLU A 89 1.32 -30.13 32.30
C GLU A 89 1.16 -30.63 33.75
N PRO A 90 1.65 -29.92 34.79
CA PRO A 90 2.95 -29.25 34.93
C PRO A 90 3.76 -29.77 36.15
N LYS A 91 5.04 -29.39 36.29
CA LYS A 91 5.63 -28.94 37.59
C LYS A 91 7.04 -28.30 37.43
N PRO A 92 7.53 -27.51 38.42
CA PRO A 92 8.46 -26.40 38.17
C PRO A 92 9.79 -26.43 38.97
N THR A 93 10.67 -25.47 38.65
CA THR A 93 11.86 -24.96 39.35
C THR A 93 12.20 -23.63 38.62
N GLU A 94 11.94 -22.39 39.08
CA GLU A 94 12.53 -21.62 40.21
C GLU A 94 14.07 -21.73 40.30
N ALA A 95 14.90 -20.69 40.30
CA ALA A 95 14.76 -19.25 40.04
C ALA A 95 16.16 -18.76 39.52
N ASP A 96 16.71 -17.54 39.60
CA ASP A 96 16.36 -16.23 40.17
C ASP A 96 17.27 -15.15 39.49
N THR A 97 17.43 -13.98 40.11
CA THR A 97 18.47 -12.94 39.88
C THR A 97 18.19 -11.99 38.71
N ALA A 98 17.32 -11.04 39.04
CA ALA A 98 17.11 -9.78 38.34
C ALA A 98 18.40 -9.00 37.98
N THR A 99 18.29 -8.12 36.98
CA THR A 99 18.99 -6.82 36.97
C THR A 99 18.05 -5.77 36.38
N PRO A 100 17.50 -4.83 37.18
CA PRO A 100 16.65 -3.77 36.67
C PRO A 100 17.51 -2.61 36.12
N LYS A 101 17.17 -2.09 34.93
CA LYS A 101 17.63 -0.76 34.50
C LYS A 101 16.45 0.13 34.12
N ALA A 102 16.06 0.90 35.13
CA ALA A 102 14.89 1.78 35.19
C ALA A 102 14.92 2.97 34.19
N ILE A 103 13.73 3.56 33.99
CA ILE A 103 13.47 4.98 33.62
C ILE A 103 13.86 5.35 32.15
N GLN A 104 12.91 5.65 31.24
CA GLN A 104 12.20 6.94 31.02
C GLN A 104 13.15 8.14 30.72
N THR A 105 12.84 9.20 29.96
CA THR A 105 11.53 9.70 29.49
C THR A 105 11.51 10.10 27.98
N PRO A 106 11.21 11.35 27.53
CA PRO A 106 10.11 11.63 26.59
C PRO A 106 10.51 11.83 25.12
N PRO A 107 9.55 11.88 24.18
CA PRO A 107 9.82 12.25 22.78
C PRO A 107 10.18 13.75 22.63
N PRO A 108 11.11 14.11 21.73
CA PRO A 108 11.36 15.50 21.37
C PRO A 108 10.28 16.00 20.40
N ALA A 109 9.27 16.71 20.94
CA ALA A 109 8.35 17.51 20.15
C ALA A 109 8.77 19.00 20.25
N VAL A 110 9.32 19.55 19.16
CA VAL A 110 9.38 21.00 18.91
C VAL A 110 9.21 21.25 17.42
N ASP A 111 8.32 22.18 17.06
CA ASP A 111 7.99 22.56 15.70
C ASP A 111 9.10 23.37 15.00
N THR A 112 9.07 23.42 13.66
CA THR A 112 9.55 24.60 12.92
C THR A 112 8.91 24.69 11.52
N PRO A 113 7.85 25.51 11.34
CA PRO A 113 7.31 25.79 10.03
C PRO A 113 8.04 26.97 9.36
N SER A 114 8.90 26.69 8.37
CA SER A 114 9.40 27.69 7.41
C SER A 114 8.97 27.29 5.99
N SER A 115 7.87 27.83 5.46
CA SER A 115 7.68 29.21 4.97
C SER A 115 8.09 29.39 3.50
N VAL A 116 7.06 29.37 2.64
CA VAL A 116 6.87 30.21 1.44
C VAL A 116 8.12 30.57 0.61
N TRP A 117 8.45 29.76 -0.40
CA TRP A 117 9.23 30.27 -1.55
C TRP A 117 8.93 29.64 -2.93
N PRO A 118 7.77 29.95 -3.55
CA PRO A 118 7.62 29.83 -5.01
C PRO A 118 7.01 31.09 -5.67
N ILE A 119 7.44 32.31 -5.29
CA ILE A 119 6.91 33.57 -5.88
C ILE A 119 7.97 34.37 -6.68
N VAL A 120 9.26 34.27 -6.33
CA VAL A 120 10.33 35.11 -6.91
C VAL A 120 10.67 34.79 -8.38
N ARG A 121 10.10 33.72 -8.97
CA ARG A 121 10.33 33.35 -10.38
C ARG A 121 9.21 33.73 -11.36
N GLY A 122 8.18 34.47 -10.92
CA GLY A 122 7.10 34.96 -11.79
C GLY A 122 7.33 36.36 -12.40
N VAL A 123 8.02 37.25 -11.68
CA VAL A 123 8.09 38.69 -12.01
C VAL A 123 8.87 38.98 -13.30
N LEU A 124 9.84 38.13 -13.66
CA LEU A 124 10.71 38.31 -14.84
C LEU A 124 10.04 38.02 -16.19
N LEU A 125 8.77 37.60 -16.22
CA LEU A 125 8.02 37.33 -17.45
C LEU A 125 6.92 38.38 -17.76
N GLY A 126 6.58 39.25 -16.81
CA GLY A 126 5.61 40.34 -17.05
C GLY A 126 6.14 41.46 -17.96
N ALA A 127 7.47 41.64 -18.01
CA ALA A 127 8.12 42.75 -18.70
C ALA A 127 8.14 42.65 -20.25
N VAL A 128 7.73 41.51 -20.83
CA VAL A 128 7.82 41.27 -22.29
C VAL A 128 6.52 41.61 -23.03
N PHE A 129 5.37 41.59 -22.36
CA PHE A 129 4.04 41.82 -22.99
C PHE A 129 3.20 42.94 -22.35
N GLY A 130 3.59 43.50 -21.20
CA GLY A 130 2.82 44.55 -20.50
C GLY A 130 3.05 46.00 -20.97
N GLY A 131 3.90 46.23 -21.97
CA GLY A 131 4.50 47.53 -22.26
C GLY A 131 3.85 48.42 -23.33
N LEU A 132 2.62 48.14 -23.78
CA LEU A 132 2.08 48.70 -25.03
C LEU A 132 0.63 49.24 -24.98
N ALA A 133 0.14 49.60 -23.79
CA ALA A 133 -1.25 50.04 -23.57
C ALA A 133 -1.39 51.42 -22.88
N ALA A 134 -0.41 52.33 -23.03
CA ALA A 134 -0.39 53.58 -22.27
C ALA A 134 0.34 54.79 -22.92
N ARG A 135 -0.01 55.16 -24.17
CA ARG A 135 -0.14 56.57 -24.63
C ARG A 135 -0.41 56.70 -26.14
N PHE A 136 -1.28 57.67 -26.47
CA PHE A 136 -1.73 58.13 -27.81
C PHE A 136 -2.59 57.14 -28.59
#